data_AF-A0A9P8B957-F1
#
_entry.id   AF-A0A9P8B957-F1
#
_cell.length_a   1.000
_cell.length_b   1.000
_cell.length_c   1.000
_cell.angle_alpha   90.00
_cell.angle_beta   90.00
_cell.angle_gamma   90.00
#
_symmetry.space_group_name_H-M   'P 1'
#
loop_
_entity.id
_entity.type
_entity.pdbx_description
1 polymer ?
#
loop_
_entity_poly.entity_id
_entity_poly.type
_entity_poly.pdbx_seq_one_letter_code
_entity_poly.pdbx_strand_id
1 'polypeptide(L)'
;MSRTPGASTGLFYAYAKTINTDWSGRYMITFATRNVADTWFRAVTDSVAAGHKRFANVKRVSPQFYTHDDSEGLISETLNDPMVATALLGQVFFTLLNDRSARVLDPIPVFNYTDHINGDNFYIRSVVQLDTFWYYDASKGTVFAHRYRRS
;
A
#
# COMPACT_ATOMS: atom_id res chain seq x y z
N MET A 1 -26.76 -4.74 -19.57
CA MET A 1 -25.56 -3.91 -19.29
C MET A 1 -24.92 -4.47 -18.03
N SER A 2 -23.78 -5.16 -18.17
CA SER A 2 -23.04 -5.80 -17.07
C SER A 2 -22.16 -4.76 -16.39
N ARG A 3 -22.32 -4.59 -15.07
CA ARG A 3 -21.50 -3.70 -14.24
C ARG A 3 -20.35 -4.56 -13.69
N THR A 4 -19.14 -4.36 -14.20
CA THR A 4 -17.93 -5.05 -13.74
C THR A 4 -17.70 -4.79 -12.25
N PRO A 5 -17.47 -5.81 -11.41
CA PRO A 5 -17.21 -5.60 -9.99
C PRO A 5 -15.84 -4.95 -9.76
N GLY A 6 -15.83 -3.81 -9.06
CA GLY A 6 -14.81 -3.55 -8.04
C GLY A 6 -13.47 -2.95 -8.45
N ALA A 7 -13.34 -2.23 -9.57
CA ALA A 7 -12.28 -1.22 -9.63
C ALA A 7 -12.66 -0.09 -8.66
N SER A 8 -11.96 0.03 -7.53
CA SER A 8 -12.16 1.14 -6.58
C SER A 8 -11.89 2.45 -7.31
N THR A 9 -12.96 3.05 -7.83
CA THR A 9 -12.96 4.23 -8.67
C THR A 9 -13.07 5.42 -7.74
N GLY A 10 -11.93 5.99 -7.37
CA GLY A 10 -11.89 7.14 -6.47
C GLY A 10 -10.54 7.31 -5.81
N LEU A 11 -10.28 8.55 -5.39
CA LEU A 11 -9.08 8.92 -4.66
C LEU A 11 -8.91 8.02 -3.43
N PHE A 12 -7.68 7.57 -3.23
CA PHE A 12 -7.28 6.83 -2.04
C PHE A 12 -6.34 7.73 -1.23
N TYR A 13 -6.64 7.89 0.05
CA TYR A 13 -5.84 8.73 0.93
C TYR A 13 -5.18 7.87 2.00
N ALA A 14 -3.92 8.16 2.29
CA ALA A 14 -3.20 7.57 3.40
C ALA A 14 -2.45 8.62 4.19
N TYR A 15 -2.12 8.28 5.43
CA TYR A 15 -1.28 9.07 6.30
C TYR A 15 0.13 8.48 6.34
N ALA A 16 1.14 9.32 6.42
CA ALA A 16 2.51 8.92 6.72
C ALA A 16 3.09 9.74 7.86
N LYS A 17 3.89 9.09 8.71
CA LYS A 17 4.51 9.69 9.89
C LYS A 17 5.95 9.26 10.06
N THR A 18 6.85 10.19 10.36
CA THR A 18 8.21 9.84 10.79
C THR A 18 8.18 9.08 12.12
N ILE A 19 9.06 8.09 12.26
CA ILE A 19 9.25 7.34 13.51
C ILE A 19 10.09 8.08 14.54
N ASN A 20 10.82 9.12 14.15
CA ASN A 20 11.80 9.79 15.02
C ASN A 20 11.19 10.78 16.01
N THR A 21 9.96 11.23 15.76
CA THR A 21 9.27 12.21 16.60
C THR A 21 7.77 12.13 16.38
N ASP A 22 6.95 12.51 17.36
CA ASP A 22 5.50 12.65 17.23
C ASP A 22 5.08 14.03 16.69
N TRP A 23 6.01 15.00 16.60
CA TRP A 23 5.75 16.40 16.28
C TRP A 23 5.70 16.73 14.77
N SER A 24 6.71 16.33 14.00
CA SER A 24 6.93 16.75 12.59
C SER A 24 6.97 15.58 11.59
N GLY A 25 7.31 15.82 10.32
CA GLY A 25 7.52 14.76 9.34
C GLY A 25 6.24 13.96 9.06
N ARG A 26 5.14 14.66 8.82
CA ARG A 26 3.78 14.10 8.67
C ARG A 26 3.24 14.45 7.30
N TYR A 27 2.68 13.46 6.60
CA TYR A 27 2.16 13.67 5.26
C TYR A 27 0.77 13.05 5.11
N MET A 28 -0.10 13.75 4.39
CA MET A 28 -1.20 13.10 3.70
C MET A 28 -0.71 12.70 2.30
N ILE A 29 -0.83 11.42 1.98
CA ILE A 29 -0.54 10.90 0.65
C ILE A 29 -1.86 10.74 -0.08
N THR A 30 -1.96 11.36 -1.26
CA THR A 30 -3.11 11.23 -2.14
C THR A 30 -2.72 10.39 -3.35
N PHE A 31 -3.48 9.33 -3.59
CA PHE A 31 -3.31 8.42 -4.72
C PHE A 31 -4.54 8.50 -5.62
N ALA A 32 -4.33 8.42 -6.93
CA ALA A 32 -5.43 8.41 -7.91
C ALA A 32 -6.41 7.25 -7.68
N THR A 33 -5.91 6.10 -7.20
CA THR A 33 -6.69 4.94 -6.78
C THR A 33 -5.95 4.12 -5.71
N ARG A 34 -6.64 3.18 -5.05
CA ARG A 34 -6.01 2.19 -4.15
C ARG A 34 -4.92 1.37 -4.87
N ASN A 35 -5.16 0.97 -6.12
CA ASN A 35 -4.17 0.21 -6.89
C ASN A 35 -2.88 1.02 -7.14
N VAL A 36 -3.00 2.33 -7.29
CA VAL A 36 -1.83 3.21 -7.37
C VAL A 36 -1.08 3.24 -6.04
N ALA A 37 -1.77 3.22 -4.89
CA ALA A 37 -1.11 3.11 -3.59
C ALA A 37 -0.31 1.80 -3.43
N ASP A 38 -0.88 0.68 -3.88
CA ASP A 38 -0.18 -0.62 -3.87
C ASP A 38 0.98 -0.68 -4.86
N THR A 39 0.83 -0.06 -6.02
CA THR A 39 1.91 0.04 -7.02
C THR A 39 3.05 0.93 -6.52
N TRP A 40 2.74 2.07 -5.90
CA TRP A 40 3.74 2.94 -5.29
C TRP A 40 4.49 2.23 -4.17
N PHE A 41 3.79 1.57 -3.25
CA PHE A 41 4.47 0.87 -2.15
C PHE A 41 5.35 -0.27 -2.64
N ARG A 42 4.92 -1.02 -3.68
CA ARG A 42 5.75 -2.02 -4.34
C ARG A 42 7.02 -1.42 -4.94
N ALA A 43 6.90 -0.30 -5.64
CA ALA A 43 8.06 0.39 -6.22
C ALA A 43 9.10 0.80 -5.16
N VAL A 44 8.63 1.27 -3.99
CA VAL A 44 9.50 1.55 -2.83
C VAL A 44 10.18 0.28 -2.31
N THR A 45 9.46 -0.82 -2.13
CA THR A 45 10.07 -2.06 -1.62
C THR A 45 11.02 -2.70 -2.63
N ASP A 46 10.70 -2.61 -3.93
CA ASP A 46 11.51 -3.15 -5.02
C ASP A 46 12.83 -2.38 -5.15
N SER A 47 12.82 -1.04 -5.01
CA SER A 47 14.05 -0.24 -5.00
C SER A 47 14.98 -0.65 -3.85
N VAL A 48 14.41 -0.91 -2.66
CA VAL A 48 15.18 -1.36 -1.49
C VAL A 48 15.74 -2.77 -1.70
N ALA A 49 14.98 -3.66 -2.32
CA ALA A 49 15.44 -5.00 -2.69
C ALA A 49 16.57 -4.95 -3.73
N ALA A 50 16.52 -3.99 -4.66
CA ALA A 50 17.56 -3.72 -5.65
C ALA A 50 18.82 -3.01 -5.07
N GLY A 51 18.84 -2.70 -3.77
CA GLY A 51 19.99 -2.12 -3.09
C GLY A 51 19.90 -0.61 -2.82
N HIS A 52 18.85 0.07 -3.28
CA HIS A 52 18.62 1.50 -2.97
C HIS A 52 18.01 1.66 -1.58
N LYS A 53 18.87 1.74 -0.55
CA LYS A 53 18.46 1.67 0.86
C LYS A 53 17.88 2.97 1.44
N ARG A 54 17.90 4.09 0.72
CA ARG A 54 17.41 5.40 1.20
C ARG A 54 16.00 5.36 1.79
N PHE A 55 15.13 4.50 1.25
CA PHE A 55 13.73 4.36 1.70
C PHE A 55 13.47 3.02 2.40
N ALA A 56 14.51 2.34 2.91
CA ALA A 56 14.37 1.03 3.56
C ALA A 56 13.46 1.06 4.79
N ASN A 57 13.40 2.21 5.47
CA ASN A 57 12.55 2.43 6.63
C ASN A 57 11.14 2.93 6.31
N VAL A 58 10.76 3.04 5.03
CA VAL A 58 9.36 3.23 4.65
C VAL A 58 8.60 1.93 4.89
N LYS A 59 7.67 1.92 5.85
CA LYS A 59 6.83 0.76 6.19
C LYS A 59 5.35 1.07 6.01
N ARG A 60 4.57 0.07 5.59
CA ARG A 60 3.10 0.12 5.57
C ARG A 60 2.58 -0.54 6.84
N VAL A 61 1.98 0.25 7.73
CA VAL A 61 1.37 -0.21 8.99
C VAL A 61 -0.05 -0.71 8.76
N SER A 62 -0.81 0.00 7.92
CA SER A 62 -2.14 -0.39 7.44
C SER A 62 -2.32 0.13 6.01
N PRO A 63 -3.42 -0.22 5.30
CA PRO A 63 -3.66 0.31 3.96
C PRO A 63 -3.56 1.85 3.89
N GLN A 64 -4.07 2.54 4.92
CA GLN A 64 -4.10 4.00 5.00
C GLN A 64 -3.04 4.59 5.94
N PHE A 65 -2.07 3.80 6.45
CA PHE A 65 -1.07 4.32 7.37
C PHE A 65 0.33 3.77 7.08
N TYR A 66 1.28 4.69 6.91
CA TYR A 66 2.68 4.41 6.62
C TYR A 66 3.57 5.09 7.65
N THR A 67 4.76 4.55 7.84
CA THR A 67 5.83 5.18 8.60
C THR A 67 7.09 5.31 7.76
N HIS A 68 7.98 6.22 8.13
CA HIS A 68 9.31 6.38 7.53
C HIS A 68 10.31 6.88 8.55
N ASP A 69 11.59 6.86 8.20
CA ASP A 69 12.67 7.50 8.95
C ASP A 69 13.13 8.73 8.17
N ASP A 70 12.80 9.93 8.67
CA ASP A 70 13.17 11.19 8.02
C ASP A 70 14.65 11.56 8.15
N SER A 71 15.43 10.83 8.95
CA SER A 71 16.89 10.98 9.00
C SER A 71 17.59 10.31 7.83
N GLU A 72 16.96 9.31 7.20
CA GLU A 72 17.49 8.61 6.02
C GLU A 72 16.94 9.17 4.71
N GLY A 73 15.67 9.59 4.71
CA GLY A 73 15.04 10.18 3.53
C GLY A 73 13.57 10.47 3.75
N LEU A 74 13.09 11.58 3.20
CA LEU A 74 11.69 11.94 3.32
C LEU A 74 10.85 11.06 2.38
N ILE A 75 9.80 10.45 2.91
CA ILE A 75 8.91 9.57 2.12
C ILE A 75 8.32 10.27 0.87
N SER A 76 8.15 11.59 0.94
CA SER A 76 7.69 12.41 -0.19
C SER A 76 8.68 12.47 -1.35
N GLU A 77 9.96 12.22 -1.11
CA GLU A 77 11.02 12.23 -2.14
C GLU A 77 10.98 10.99 -3.03
N THR A 78 10.21 9.97 -2.68
CA THR A 78 10.07 8.73 -3.48
C THR A 78 9.59 8.99 -4.92
N LEU A 79 8.83 10.08 -5.14
CA LEU A 79 8.35 10.46 -6.47
C LEU A 79 9.38 11.24 -7.31
N ASN A 80 10.40 11.79 -6.66
CA ASN A 80 11.47 12.54 -7.32
C ASN A 80 12.73 11.68 -7.51
N ASP A 81 12.79 10.51 -6.86
CA ASP A 81 13.92 9.60 -6.94
C ASP A 81 13.78 8.67 -8.18
N PRO A 82 14.72 8.75 -9.15
CA PRO A 82 14.64 7.99 -10.40
C PRO A 82 14.70 6.47 -10.21
N MET A 83 15.18 5.99 -9.05
CA MET A 83 15.26 4.56 -8.74
C MET A 83 14.01 4.01 -8.06
N VAL A 84 12.99 4.86 -7.81
CA VAL A 84 11.85 4.51 -6.95
C VAL A 84 10.53 4.64 -7.67
N ALA A 85 9.89 5.82 -7.67
CA ALA A 85 8.50 5.96 -8.10
C ALA A 85 8.24 7.16 -9.01
N THR A 86 9.26 7.64 -9.73
CA THR A 86 9.10 8.73 -10.74
C THR A 86 8.06 8.41 -11.81
N ALA A 87 7.89 7.14 -12.18
CA ALA A 87 6.84 6.70 -13.11
C ALA A 87 5.40 6.96 -12.61
N LEU A 88 5.21 7.28 -11.33
CA LEU A 88 3.92 7.57 -10.71
C LEU A 88 3.65 9.07 -10.51
N LEU A 89 4.51 9.95 -11.04
CA LEU A 89 4.24 11.38 -11.08
C LEU A 89 2.89 11.67 -11.75
N GLY A 90 2.11 12.56 -11.14
CA GLY A 90 0.74 12.88 -11.58
C GLY A 90 -0.34 11.89 -11.09
N GLN A 91 0.04 10.75 -10.49
CA GLN A 91 -0.89 9.79 -9.90
C GLN A 91 -0.78 9.70 -8.38
N VAL A 92 0.33 10.15 -7.82
CA VAL A 92 0.58 10.25 -6.38
C VAL A 92 1.10 11.65 -6.07
N PHE A 93 0.66 12.23 -4.97
CA PHE A 93 1.30 13.42 -4.42
C PHE A 93 1.22 13.42 -2.89
N PHE A 94 2.16 14.16 -2.28
CA PHE A 94 2.30 14.30 -0.84
C PHE A 94 1.94 15.73 -0.44
N THR A 95 1.09 15.86 0.57
CA THR A 95 0.83 17.13 1.25
C THR A 95 1.52 17.07 2.61
N LEU A 96 2.51 17.94 2.81
CA LEU A 96 3.12 18.11 4.13
C LEU A 96 2.08 18.67 5.08
N LEU A 97 1.88 18.01 6.21
CA LEU A 97 0.96 18.46 7.24
C LEU A 97 1.70 19.34 8.24
N ASN A 98 0.96 20.25 8.88
CA ASN A 98 1.52 21.12 9.92
C ASN A 98 2.17 20.28 11.03
N ASP A 99 3.12 20.85 11.75
CA ASP A 99 3.62 20.25 12.98
C ASP A 99 2.54 20.21 14.07
N ARG A 100 2.75 19.44 15.16
CA ARG A 100 1.77 19.22 16.25
C ARG A 100 1.51 20.47 17.11
N SER A 101 1.13 21.58 16.48
CA SER A 101 0.61 22.79 17.11
C SER A 101 -0.92 22.74 17.05
N ALA A 102 -1.54 22.47 18.20
CA ALA A 102 -2.96 22.18 18.37
C ALA A 102 -3.89 23.11 17.58
N ARG A 103 -4.62 22.56 16.59
CA ARG A 103 -5.93 23.01 16.06
C ARG A 103 -6.33 22.35 14.72
N VAL A 104 -5.44 21.64 14.05
CA VAL A 104 -5.77 20.98 12.77
C VAL A 104 -5.89 19.48 12.98
N LEU A 105 -7.12 18.99 12.86
CA LEU A 105 -7.40 17.58 12.61
C LEU A 105 -7.46 17.46 11.09
N ASP A 106 -6.61 16.64 10.50
CA ASP A 106 -6.74 16.24 9.10
C ASP A 106 -7.54 14.92 9.09
N PRO A 107 -8.88 14.96 9.03
CA PRO A 107 -9.65 13.73 8.92
C PRO A 107 -9.42 13.15 7.54
N ILE A 108 -8.51 12.17 7.45
CA ILE A 108 -8.59 11.23 6.35
C ILE A 108 -9.86 10.42 6.59
N PRO A 109 -10.84 10.44 5.67
CA PRO A 109 -12.01 9.60 5.82
C PRO A 109 -11.54 8.15 5.93
N VAL A 110 -12.02 7.45 6.96
CA VAL A 110 -11.85 6.00 7.07
C VAL A 110 -12.56 5.42 5.87
N PHE A 111 -11.80 4.90 4.93
CA PHE A 111 -12.39 4.16 3.84
C PHE A 111 -12.57 2.73 4.32
N ASN A 112 -13.83 2.33 4.52
CA ASN A 112 -14.21 0.94 4.66
C ASN A 112 -14.04 0.26 3.30
N TYR A 113 -12.80 0.12 2.84
CA TYR A 113 -12.51 -0.83 1.79
C TYR A 113 -12.77 -2.20 2.39
N THR A 114 -13.79 -2.89 1.90
CA THR A 114 -13.78 -4.35 1.96
C THR A 114 -12.51 -4.74 1.23
N ASP A 115 -11.56 -5.40 1.90
CA ASP A 115 -10.54 -6.15 1.16
C ASP A 115 -11.30 -6.97 0.12
N HIS A 116 -10.91 -6.79 -1.13
CA HIS A 116 -11.67 -7.29 -2.26
C HIS A 116 -12.00 -8.76 -1.98
N ILE A 117 -13.29 -9.07 -1.91
CA ILE A 117 -13.76 -10.42 -2.12
C ILE A 117 -13.30 -10.74 -3.54
N ASN A 118 -12.16 -11.43 -3.62
CA ASN A 118 -11.61 -11.94 -4.87
C ASN A 118 -12.62 -12.99 -5.32
N GLY A 119 -13.34 -12.76 -6.43
CA GLY A 119 -14.49 -13.56 -6.88
C GLY A 119 -14.22 -15.06 -6.87
N ASP A 120 -14.42 -15.69 -5.72
CA ASP A 120 -14.10 -17.07 -5.35
C ASP A 120 -12.63 -17.52 -5.43
N ASN A 121 -11.66 -16.59 -5.44
CA ASN A 121 -10.22 -16.93 -5.52
C ASN A 121 -9.44 -16.46 -4.28
N PHE A 122 -9.57 -17.14 -3.14
CA PHE A 122 -8.61 -16.94 -2.06
C PHE A 122 -7.28 -17.56 -2.45
N TYR A 123 -6.21 -16.77 -2.66
CA TYR A 123 -4.85 -17.30 -2.73
C TYR A 123 -4.11 -16.91 -1.45
N ILE A 124 -4.20 -17.78 -0.44
CA ILE A 124 -3.27 -17.74 0.69
C ILE A 124 -1.98 -18.41 0.18
N ARG A 125 -0.84 -17.70 0.16
CA ARG A 125 0.46 -18.31 -0.14
C ARG A 125 1.11 -18.75 1.17
N SER A 126 1.54 -20.01 1.27
CA SER A 126 2.31 -20.47 2.43
C SER A 126 3.65 -19.75 2.50
N VAL A 127 4.01 -19.22 3.67
CA VAL A 127 5.31 -18.56 3.91
C VAL A 127 6.46 -19.57 3.88
N VAL A 128 6.19 -20.84 4.22
CA VAL A 128 7.20 -21.92 4.25
C VAL A 128 7.39 -22.57 2.88
N GLN A 129 6.36 -22.54 2.03
CA GLN A 129 6.38 -23.17 0.69
C GLN A 129 5.61 -22.30 -0.32
N LEU A 130 6.37 -21.49 -1.05
CA LEU A 130 5.84 -20.47 -1.96
C LEU A 130 5.13 -21.03 -3.20
N ASP A 131 5.27 -22.33 -3.46
CA ASP A 131 4.64 -23.08 -4.56
C ASP A 131 3.28 -23.70 -4.19
N THR A 132 2.84 -23.53 -2.93
CA THR A 132 1.59 -24.10 -2.45
C THR A 132 0.48 -23.05 -2.45
N PHE A 133 -0.60 -23.38 -3.16
CA PHE A 133 -1.80 -22.56 -3.28
C PHE A 133 -2.97 -23.24 -2.57
N TRP A 134 -3.74 -22.48 -1.80
CA TRP A 134 -4.96 -22.96 -1.15
C TRP A 134 -6.17 -22.46 -1.91
N TYR A 135 -7.19 -23.31 -2.12
CA TYR A 135 -8.50 -22.87 -2.65
C TYR A 135 -9.63 -23.55 -1.86
N TYR A 136 -10.79 -22.89 -1.80
CA TYR A 136 -11.99 -23.43 -1.16
C TYR A 136 -12.90 -24.09 -2.21
N ASP A 137 -13.25 -25.36 -2.02
CA ASP A 137 -14.23 -26.07 -2.85
C ASP A 137 -15.60 -26.01 -2.17
N ALA A 138 -16.46 -25.11 -2.64
CA ALA A 138 -17.80 -24.91 -2.09
C ALA A 138 -18.71 -26.15 -2.22
N SER A 139 -18.48 -27.01 -3.22
CA SER A 139 -19.27 -28.24 -3.40
C SER A 139 -18.98 -29.29 -2.32
N LYS A 140 -17.79 -29.22 -1.71
CA LYS A 140 -17.31 -30.14 -0.67
C LYS A 140 -17.17 -29.49 0.70
N GLY A 141 -17.42 -28.18 0.80
CA GLY A 141 -17.24 -27.41 2.02
C GLY A 141 -15.82 -27.47 2.61
N THR A 142 -14.80 -27.70 1.78
CA THR A 142 -13.43 -28.04 2.24
C THR A 142 -12.37 -27.18 1.54
N VAL A 143 -11.29 -26.84 2.26
CA VAL A 143 -10.12 -26.13 1.70
C VAL A 143 -9.07 -27.14 1.24
N PHE A 144 -8.54 -26.97 0.03
CA PHE A 144 -7.51 -27.83 -0.56
C PHE A 144 -6.22 -27.06 -0.83
N ALA A 145 -5.07 -27.71 -0.60
CA ALA A 145 -3.75 -27.24 -1.04
C ALA A 145 -3.30 -27.97 -2.30
N HIS A 146 -2.83 -27.22 -3.30
CA HIS A 146 -2.22 -27.78 -4.50
C HIS A 146 -0.94 -27.05 -4.89
N ARG A 147 -0.04 -27.79 -5.54
CA ARG A 147 1.24 -27.28 -6.07
C ARG A 147 1.21 -26.97 -7.57
N TYR A 148 0.07 -27.20 -8.21
CA TYR A 148 -0.16 -26.91 -9.63
C TYR A 148 -1.34 -25.96 -9.76
N ARG A 149 -1.18 -24.94 -10.59
CA ARG A 149 -2.25 -24.01 -10.93
C ARG A 149 -3.29 -24.79 -11.75
N ARG A 150 -4.51 -24.92 -11.24
CA ARG A 150 -5.65 -25.35 -12.06
C ARG A 150 -6.02 -24.19 -13.00
N SER A 151 -6.05 -24.48 -14.30
CA SER A 151 -6.54 -23.58 -15.36
C SER A 151 -8.05 -23.43 -15.29
#